data_AF-A0A7X8MJL4-F1
#
_entry.id   AF-A0A7X8MJL4-F1
#
_cell.length_a   1.000
_cell.length_b   1.000
_cell.length_c   1.000
_cell.angle_alpha   90.00
_cell.angle_beta   90.00
_cell.angle_gamma   90.00
#
_symmetry.space_group_name_H-M   'P 1'
#
loop_
_entity.id
_entity.type
_entity.pdbx_description
1 polymer ?
#
loop_
_entity_poly.entity_id
_entity_poly.type
_entity_poly.pdbx_seq_one_letter_code
_entity_poly.pdbx_strand_id
1 'polypeptide(L)' 'MSKKKPRMAICYDFDGTLAPGNMQEYDYIPRLEITSQEFWEQVQQRAVEQQADEILSYMCLML' A
#
# COMPACT_ATOMS: atom_id res chain seq x y z
N MET A 1 23.42 2.49 -37.57
CA MET A 1 22.08 1.91 -37.35
C MET A 1 21.59 2.36 -35.97
N SER A 2 20.38 2.90 -35.85
CA SER A 2 19.78 3.27 -34.56
C SER A 2 19.51 2.00 -33.73
N LYS A 3 19.99 1.95 -32.48
CA LYS A 3 19.69 0.83 -31.58
C LYS A 3 18.21 0.86 -31.21
N LYS A 4 17.45 -0.17 -31.56
CA LYS A 4 16.07 -0.36 -31.08
C LYS A 4 16.10 -0.51 -29.55
N LYS A 5 15.33 0.32 -28.85
CA LYS A 5 15.12 0.18 -27.41
C LYS A 5 14.19 -1.03 -27.13
N PRO A 6 14.40 -1.77 -26.03
CA PRO A 6 13.48 -2.83 -25.63
C PRO A 6 12.10 -2.25 -25.28
N ARG A 7 11.04 -3.02 -25.53
CA ARG A 7 9.69 -2.70 -25.05
C ARG A 7 9.59 -3.12 -23.59
N MET A 8 9.12 -2.23 -22.73
CA MET A 8 9.02 -2.44 -21.29
C MET A 8 7.63 -1.98 -20.79
N ALA A 9 7.12 -2.68 -19.78
CA ALA A 9 5.97 -2.26 -18.97
C ALA A 9 6.39 -2.26 -17.50
N ILE A 10 5.86 -1.32 -16.73
CA ILE A 10 6.01 -1.26 -15.28
C ILE A 10 4.62 -1.54 -14.71
N CYS A 11 4.54 -2.54 -13.83
CA CYS A 11 3.33 -2.88 -13.11
C CYS A 11 3.58 -2.60 -11.63
N TYR A 12 2.59 -2.02 -10.96
CA TYR A 12 2.61 -1.76 -9.53
C TYR A 12 1.38 -2.43 -8.92
N ASP A 13 1.59 -3.16 -7.82
CA ASP A 13 0.53 -3.76 -7.05
C ASP A 13 0.21 -2.90 -5.83
N PHE A 14 -1.01 -3.02 -5.31
CA PHE A 14 -1.43 -2.29 -4.14
C PHE A 14 -1.99 -3.23 -3.08
N ASP A 15 -3.00 -4.00 -3.46
CA ASP A 15 -3.87 -4.81 -2.60
C ASP A 15 -3.65 -6.32 -2.75
N GLY A 16 -2.50 -6.71 -3.29
CA GLY A 16 -2.13 -8.11 -3.46
C GLY A 16 -2.73 -8.77 -4.71
N THR A 17 -3.09 -7.98 -5.72
CA THR A 17 -3.59 -8.48 -7.00
C THR A 17 -2.48 -9.17 -7.80
N LEU A 18 -1.25 -8.67 -7.71
CA LEU A 18 -0.08 -9.16 -8.45
C LEU A 18 0.99 -9.79 -7.53
N ALA A 19 0.90 -9.60 -6.22
CA ALA A 19 1.82 -10.10 -5.20
C ALA A 19 1.05 -10.64 -3.96
N PRO A 20 1.64 -11.54 -3.15
CA PRO A 20 0.96 -12.03 -1.95
C PRO A 20 0.81 -10.95 -0.86
N GLY A 21 -0.42 -10.47 -0.66
CA GLY A 21 -0.73 -9.48 0.38
C GLY A 21 -0.43 -8.04 -0.01
N ASN A 22 -0.63 -7.11 0.91
CA ASN A 22 -0.53 -5.68 0.64
C ASN A 22 0.93 -5.24 0.50
N MET A 23 1.21 -4.35 -0.45
CA MET A 23 2.59 -3.91 -0.72
C MET A 23 3.27 -3.24 0.48
N GLN A 24 2.49 -2.65 1.39
CA GLN A 24 2.95 -1.93 2.56
C GLN A 24 3.49 -2.85 3.63
N GLU A 25 3.08 -4.12 3.64
CA GLU A 25 3.53 -5.11 4.62
C GLU A 25 4.99 -5.55 4.39
N TYR A 26 5.54 -5.33 3.19
CA TYR A 26 6.89 -5.75 2.85
C TYR A 26 7.99 -4.80 3.36
N ASP A 27 7.79 -3.49 3.27
CA ASP A 27 8.85 -2.50 3.55
C ASP A 27 8.35 -1.27 4.30
N TYR A 28 7.12 -0.81 4.04
CA TYR A 28 6.60 0.41 4.67
C TYR A 28 6.26 0.20 6.15
N ILE A 29 5.35 -0.72 6.45
CA ILE A 29 4.88 -1.00 7.82
C ILE A 29 6.04 -1.44 8.73
N PRO A 30 6.96 -2.33 8.31
CA PRO A 30 8.12 -2.67 9.14
C PRO A 30 8.98 -1.46 9.55
N ARG A 31 9.04 -0.40 8.74
CA ARG A 31 9.78 0.84 9.06
C ARG A 31 9.03 1.75 10.03
N LEU A 32 7.73 1.56 10.20
CA LEU A 32 6.93 2.28 11.20
C LEU A 32 7.12 1.72 12.61
N GLU A 33 7.89 0.64 12.78
CA GLU A 33 8.13 -0.04 14.06
C GLU A 33 6.82 -0.54 14.74
N ILE A 34 5.79 -0.80 13.94
CA ILE A 34 4.51 -1.40 14.35
C ILE A 34 4.23 -2.66 13.52
N THR A 35 3.34 -3.51 14.02
CA THR A 35 2.87 -4.68 13.29
C THR A 35 1.86 -4.28 12.21
N SER A 36 1.72 -5.11 11.16
CA SER A 36 0.68 -4.94 10.14
C SER A 36 -0.72 -4.90 10.74
N GLN A 37 -0.97 -5.73 11.76
CA GLN A 37 -2.25 -5.73 12.45
C GLN A 37 -2.53 -4.37 13.11
N GLU A 38 -1.59 -3.83 13.88
CA GLU A 38 -1.74 -2.52 14.53
C GLU A 38 -1.94 -1.38 13.52
N PHE A 39 -1.29 -1.45 12.36
CA PHE A 39 -1.51 -0.48 11.29
C PHE A 39 -2.92 -0.56 10.72
N TRP A 40 -3.39 -1.75 10.36
CA TRP A 40 -4.74 -1.94 9.79
C TRP A 40 -5.86 -1.65 10.79
N GLU A 41 -5.64 -1.91 12.09
CA GLU A 41 -6.57 -1.51 13.15
C GLU A 41 -6.71 0.02 13.22
N GLN A 42 -5.61 0.78 13.08
CA GLN A 42 -5.66 2.25 13.03
C GLN A 42 -6.38 2.77 11.78
N VAL A 43 -6.18 2.12 10.63
CA VAL A 43 -6.90 2.45 9.38
C VAL A 43 -8.41 2.30 9.59
N GLN A 44 -8.84 1.16 10.13
CA GLN A 44 -10.26 0.87 10.38
C GLN A 44 -10.85 1.81 11.42
N GLN A 45 -10.14 2.06 12.52
CA GLN A 45 -10.57 2.99 13.56
C GLN A 45 -10.81 4.38 12.96
N ARG A 46 -9.89 4.89 12.16
CA ARG A 46 -10.03 6.19 11.49
C ARG A 46 -11.23 6.21 10.54
N ALA A 47 -11.41 5.15 9.74
CA ALA A 47 -12.53 5.06 8.80
C ALA A 47 -13.88 5.18 9.54
N VAL A 48 -14.02 4.50 10.68
CA VAL A 48 -15.21 4.58 11.53
C VAL A 48 -15.36 5.97 12.15
N GLU A 49 -14.32 6.50 12.79
CA GLU A 49 -14.36 7.80 13.48
C GLU A 49 -14.68 8.96 12.53
N GLN A 50 -14.17 8.90 11.30
CA GLN A 50 -14.32 9.96 10.30
C GLN A 50 -15.47 9.72 9.33
N GLN A 51 -16.22 8.62 9.49
CA GLN A 51 -17.21 8.18 8.50
C GLN A 51 -16.65 8.17 7.07
N ALA A 52 -15.40 7.73 6.96
CA ALA A 52 -14.61 7.77 5.74
C ALA A 52 -14.46 6.37 5.14
N ASP A 53 -14.10 6.32 3.87
CA ASP A 53 -13.70 5.09 3.22
C ASP A 53 -12.36 4.56 3.81
N GLU A 54 -12.22 3.25 3.86
CA GLU A 54 -11.03 2.58 4.41
C GLU A 54 -9.79 2.91 3.58
N ILE A 55 -9.90 2.96 2.25
CA ILE A 55 -8.79 3.30 1.35
C ILE A 55 -8.37 4.75 1.58
N LEU A 56 -9.31 5.68 1.75
CA LEU A 56 -8.98 7.08 2.04
C LEU A 56 -8.31 7.24 3.42
N SER A 57 -8.78 6.48 4.41
CA SER A 57 -8.19 6.46 5.75
C SER A 57 -6.77 5.89 5.73
N TYR A 58 -6.57 4.81 4.98
CA TYR A 58 -5.27 4.22 4.68
C TYR A 58 -4.33 5.22 3.99
N MET A 59 -4.78 5.89 2.93
CA MET A 59 -3.98 6.87 2.19
C MET A 59 -3.58 8.06 3.09
N CYS A 60 -4.42 8.41 4.05
CA CYS A 60 -4.11 9.48 5.00
C CYS A 60 -3.06 9.09 6.04
N LEU A 61 -2.99 7.80 6.42
CA LEU A 61 -2.01 7.28 7.38
C LEU A 61 -0.67 6.97 6.71
N MET A 62 -0.66 6.73 5.40
CA MET A 62 0.53 6.64 4.56
C MET A 62 1.17 8.03 4.33
N LEU A 63 2.03 8.47 5.26
CA LEU A 63 2.88 9.67 5.10
C LEU A 63 4.26 9.31 4.53
#